data_AF-A0A5D3E5N6-F1
#
_entry.id   AF-A0A5D3E5N6-F1
#
_cell.length_a   1.000
_cell.length_b   1.000
_cell.length_c   1.000
_cell.angle_alpha   90.00
_cell.angle_beta   90.00
_cell.angle_gamma   90.00
#
_symmetry.space_group_name_H-M   'P 1'
#
loop_
_entity.id
_entity.type
_entity.pdbx_description
1 polymer ?
#
loop_
_entity_poly.entity_id
_entity_poly.type
_entity_poly.pdbx_seq_one_letter_code
_entity_poly.pdbx_strand_id
1 'polypeptide(L)'
;MEPLAEKFSNLFSLSLNKDALVAERWCNVTHSWNLGLGRNVLDNELENVASILEILRSWAPLNGGDNLKWTPNINDSFTMKSTFVNLTKRSPSIAVPLIHHIKPPIHPKA
;
A
#
# COMPACT_ATOMS: atom_id res chain seq x y z
N MET A 1 -10.79 -5.64 11.66
CA MET A 1 -9.44 -5.06 11.72
C MET A 1 -9.57 -3.85 12.63
N GLU A 2 -8.89 -3.84 13.77
CA GLU A 2 -8.93 -2.74 14.73
C GLU A 2 -7.98 -1.60 14.28
N PRO A 3 -8.34 -0.31 14.43
CA PRO A 3 -7.43 0.80 14.15
C PRO A 3 -6.12 0.69 14.95
N LEU A 4 -4.98 1.04 14.34
CA LEU A 4 -3.68 1.03 15.02
C LEU A 4 -3.66 1.96 16.24
N ALA A 5 -4.43 3.06 16.19
CA ALA A 5 -4.55 4.00 17.30
C ALA A 5 -5.23 3.39 18.54
N GLU A 6 -6.18 2.46 18.34
CA GLU A 6 -6.87 1.75 19.43
C GLU A 6 -5.97 0.63 19.97
N LYS A 7 -5.40 -0.18 19.05
CA LYS A 7 -4.51 -1.30 19.39
C LYS A 7 -3.24 -0.86 20.13
N PHE A 8 -2.67 0.28 19.75
CA PHE A 8 -1.46 0.84 20.34
C PHE A 8 -1.72 2.19 21.02
N SER A 9 -2.79 2.27 21.80
CA SER A 9 -3.24 3.50 22.48
C SER A 9 -2.15 4.16 23.34
N ASN A 10 -1.29 3.35 23.99
CA ASN A 10 -0.15 3.84 24.74
C ASN A 10 0.83 4.63 23.85
N LEU A 11 1.18 4.11 22.67
CA LEU A 11 2.07 4.79 21.73
C LEU A 11 1.38 5.96 21.04
N PHE A 12 0.09 5.82 20.69
CA PHE A 12 -0.68 6.88 20.07
C PHE A 12 -0.81 8.11 20.99
N SER A 13 -0.92 7.90 22.31
CA SER A 13 -0.93 8.99 23.29
C SER A 13 0.35 9.84 23.22
N LEU A 14 1.49 9.21 22.90
CA LEU A 14 2.81 9.84 22.79
C LEU A 14 3.07 10.47 21.42
N SER A 15 2.23 10.23 20.42
CA SER A 15 2.41 10.82 19.09
C SER A 15 2.31 12.36 19.15
N LEU A 16 3.32 13.04 18.58
CA LEU A 16 3.36 14.49 18.46
C LEU A 16 2.25 15.05 17.57
N ASN A 17 1.85 14.28 16.56
CA ASN A 17 0.78 14.65 15.64
C ASN A 17 -0.11 13.43 15.40
N LYS A 18 -1.33 13.49 15.93
CA LYS A 18 -2.34 12.43 15.86
C LYS A 18 -3.05 12.38 14.51
N ASP A 19 -2.99 13.47 13.76
CA ASP A 19 -3.58 13.61 12.43
C ASP A 19 -2.54 13.37 11.32
N ALA A 20 -1.30 12.99 11.69
CA ALA A 20 -0.24 12.70 10.73
C ALA A 20 -0.62 11.50 9.85
N LEU A 21 -0.36 11.63 8.55
CA LEU A 21 -0.55 10.55 7.61
C LEU A 21 0.53 9.48 7.83
N VAL A 22 0.18 8.22 7.62
CA VAL A 22 1.16 7.12 7.70
C VAL A 22 2.34 7.37 6.75
N ALA A 23 2.08 7.90 5.55
CA ALA A 23 3.13 8.23 4.58
C ALA A 23 4.16 9.26 5.10
N GLU A 24 3.75 10.19 5.97
CA GLU A 24 4.64 11.21 6.54
C GLU A 24 5.60 10.62 7.61
N ARG A 25 5.30 9.41 8.08
CA ARG A 25 6.12 8.70 9.07
C ARG A 25 7.18 7.82 8.42
N TRP A 26 7.22 7.73 7.09
CA TRP A 26 8.30 7.05 6.38
C TRP A 26 9.46 8.01 6.09
N CYS A 27 10.67 7.63 6.48
CA CYS A 27 11.88 8.36 6.15
C CYS A 27 12.56 7.78 4.90
N ASN A 28 12.51 8.50 3.79
CA ASN A 28 13.15 8.09 2.54
C ASN A 28 14.69 8.04 2.60
N VAL A 29 15.32 8.78 3.52
CA VAL A 29 16.79 8.81 3.63
C VAL A 29 17.29 7.55 4.32
N THR A 30 16.72 7.21 5.47
CA THR A 30 17.12 6.05 6.28
C THR A 30 16.36 4.78 5.93
N HIS A 31 15.36 4.86 5.04
CA HIS A 31 14.47 3.75 4.68
C HIS A 31 13.85 3.10 5.91
N SER A 32 13.35 3.93 6.82
CA SER A 32 12.84 3.49 8.11
C SER A 32 11.59 4.24 8.53
N TRP A 33 10.80 3.61 9.39
CA TRP A 33 9.65 4.24 10.04
C TRP A 33 10.11 5.14 11.19
N ASN A 34 9.57 6.35 11.25
CA ASN A 34 9.69 7.28 12.37
C ASN A 34 8.28 7.53 12.93
N LEU A 35 7.99 6.97 14.11
CA LEU A 35 6.67 7.06 14.74
C LEU A 35 6.31 8.48 15.24
N GLY A 36 7.27 9.41 15.27
CA GLY A 36 7.01 10.80 15.67
C GLY A 36 6.58 10.94 17.13
N LEU A 37 7.18 10.16 18.02
CA LEU A 37 6.89 10.18 19.45
C LEU A 37 7.49 11.43 20.11
N GLY A 38 6.76 12.03 21.04
CA GLY A 38 7.17 13.26 21.73
C GLY A 38 8.21 13.06 22.81
N ARG A 39 8.57 11.82 23.12
CA ARG A 39 9.64 11.46 24.05
C ARG A 39 10.27 10.12 23.66
N ASN A 40 11.38 9.80 24.33
CA ASN A 40 11.99 8.48 24.25
C ASN A 40 11.04 7.38 24.74
N VAL A 41 11.13 6.22 24.10
CA VAL A 41 10.40 5.00 24.42
C VAL A 41 10.99 4.40 25.69
N LEU A 42 10.12 4.00 26.63
CA LEU A 42 10.52 3.28 27.84
C LEU A 42 10.55 1.77 27.59
N ASP A 43 11.25 1.02 28.43
CA ASP A 43 11.43 -0.43 28.25
C ASP A 43 10.09 -1.19 28.17
N ASN A 44 9.09 -0.76 28.96
CA ASN A 44 7.75 -1.35 28.95
C ASN A 44 6.93 -1.03 27.69
N GLU A 45 7.36 -0.06 26.88
CA GLU A 45 6.72 0.33 25.62
C GLU A 45 7.39 -0.31 24.40
N LEU A 46 8.58 -0.89 24.58
CA LEU A 46 9.41 -1.41 23.51
C LEU A 46 8.72 -2.54 22.73
N GLU A 47 8.00 -3.42 23.42
CA GLU A 47 7.25 -4.52 22.80
C GLU A 47 6.14 -3.99 21.86
N ASN A 48 5.45 -2.93 22.27
CA ASN A 48 4.43 -2.28 21.45
C ASN A 48 5.07 -1.61 20.22
N VAL A 49 6.27 -1.01 20.38
CA VAL A 49 7.03 -0.42 19.28
C VAL A 49 7.46 -1.50 18.28
N ALA A 50 7.99 -2.62 18.76
CA ALA A 50 8.36 -3.74 17.90
C ALA A 50 7.14 -4.25 17.11
N SER A 51 6.02 -4.46 17.80
CA SER A 51 4.77 -4.93 17.21
C SER A 51 4.22 -4.00 16.12
N ILE A 52 4.20 -2.68 16.35
CA ILE A 52 3.70 -1.75 15.32
C ILE A 52 4.67 -1.64 14.15
N LEU A 53 5.98 -1.68 14.39
CA LEU A 53 6.98 -1.65 13.32
C LEU A 53 6.92 -2.91 12.46
N GLU A 54 6.62 -4.07 13.03
CA GLU A 54 6.42 -5.31 12.26
C GLU A 54 5.22 -5.20 11.32
N ILE A 55 4.12 -4.59 11.77
CA ILE A 55 2.97 -4.30 10.92
C ILE A 55 3.39 -3.34 9.81
N LEU A 56 3.96 -2.19 10.16
CA LEU A 56 4.34 -1.13 9.23
C LEU A 56 5.41 -1.57 8.22
N ARG A 57 6.26 -2.55 8.56
CA ARG A 57 7.24 -3.14 7.62
C ARG A 57 6.59 -3.59 6.32
N SER A 58 5.39 -4.17 6.39
CA SER A 58 4.65 -4.61 5.20
C SER A 58 4.12 -3.47 4.32
N TRP A 59 4.08 -2.24 4.86
CA TRP A 59 3.59 -1.02 4.20
C TRP A 59 4.72 -0.09 3.77
N ALA A 60 5.98 -0.48 3.96
CA ALA A 60 7.12 0.32 3.56
C ALA A 60 7.01 0.66 2.05
N PRO A 61 7.05 1.94 1.66
CA PRO A 61 7.04 2.32 0.26
C PRO A 61 8.18 1.63 -0.50
N LEU A 62 7.85 1.03 -1.63
CA LEU A 62 8.86 0.52 -2.55
C LEU A 62 9.50 1.73 -3.25
N ASN A 63 10.83 1.82 -3.22
CA ASN A 63 11.59 2.87 -3.93
C ASN A 63 11.38 2.87 -5.46
N GLY A 64 10.73 1.85 -6.00
CA GLY A 64 10.23 1.90 -7.36
C GLY A 64 9.08 2.90 -7.39
N GLY A 65 9.36 4.14 -7.80
CA GLY A 65 8.33 5.16 -7.96
C GLY A 65 7.10 4.61 -8.69
N ASP A 66 5.95 5.28 -8.52
CA ASP A 66 4.64 4.95 -9.14
C ASP A 66 4.66 5.11 -10.68
N ASN A 67 5.63 4.50 -11.32
CA ASN A 67 5.78 4.36 -12.74
C ASN A 67 4.90 3.19 -13.17
N LEU A 68 3.58 3.38 -13.13
CA LEU A 68 2.69 2.58 -13.96
C LEU A 68 2.85 3.07 -15.40
N LYS A 69 3.99 2.73 -16.01
CA LYS A 69 4.23 3.00 -17.42
C LYS A 69 3.50 1.91 -18.19
N TRP A 70 2.61 2.34 -19.08
CA TRP A 70 2.10 1.45 -20.10
C TRP A 70 3.33 1.04 -20.94
N THR A 71 3.72 -0.23 -20.89
CA THR A 71 4.77 -0.80 -21.77
C THR A 71 4.16 -1.22 -23.10
N PRO A 72 4.48 -0.54 -24.22
CA PRO A 72 3.87 -0.88 -25.50
C PRO A 72 4.29 -2.28 -25.93
N ASN A 73 3.47 -2.92 -26.74
CA ASN A 73 3.87 -4.16 -27.41
C ASN A 73 4.91 -3.87 -28.51
N ILE A 74 5.37 -4.91 -29.19
CA ILE A 74 6.40 -4.80 -30.26
C ILE A 74 5.99 -3.88 -31.43
N ASN A 75 4.71 -3.51 -31.54
CA ASN A 75 4.17 -2.61 -32.55
C ASN A 75 3.88 -1.20 -32.00
N ASP A 76 4.50 -0.81 -30.88
CA ASP A 76 4.25 0.46 -30.20
C ASP A 76 2.78 0.72 -29.80
N SER A 77 1.99 -0.35 -29.70
CA SER A 77 0.55 -0.28 -29.42
C SER A 77 0.20 -0.85 -28.05
N PHE A 78 -0.92 -0.38 -27.51
CA PHE A 78 -1.49 -0.84 -26.24
C PHE A 78 -2.81 -1.55 -26.50
N THR A 79 -2.96 -2.75 -25.94
CA THR A 79 -4.26 -3.43 -25.94
C THR A 79 -4.80 -3.51 -24.52
N MET A 80 -6.12 -3.35 -24.37
CA MET A 80 -6.82 -3.53 -23.10
C MET A 80 -6.47 -4.89 -22.46
N LYS A 81 -6.31 -5.93 -23.28
CA LYS A 81 -5.90 -7.28 -22.86
C LYS A 81 -4.49 -7.30 -22.24
N SER A 82 -3.49 -6.71 -22.89
CA SER A 82 -2.12 -6.66 -22.36
C SER A 82 -2.04 -5.87 -21.05
N THR A 83 -2.79 -4.78 -20.94
CA THR A 83 -2.84 -3.99 -19.71
C THR A 83 -3.50 -4.75 -18.59
N PHE A 84 -4.65 -5.38 -18.85
CA PHE A 84 -5.34 -6.20 -17.87
C PHE A 84 -4.43 -7.30 -17.32
N VAL A 85 -3.73 -8.04 -18.18
CA VAL A 85 -2.77 -9.08 -17.77
C VAL A 85 -1.62 -8.51 -16.92
N ASN A 86 -1.10 -7.33 -17.24
CA ASN A 86 -0.04 -6.71 -16.44
C ASN A 86 -0.55 -6.23 -15.07
N LEU A 87 -1.76 -5.68 -15.01
CA LEU A 87 -2.40 -5.26 -13.76
C LEU A 87 -2.69 -6.45 -12.84
N THR A 88 -3.19 -7.56 -13.37
CA THR A 88 -3.51 -8.76 -12.57
C THR A 88 -2.28 -9.49 -12.05
N LYS A 89 -1.15 -9.47 -12.79
CA LYS A 89 0.14 -9.97 -12.28
C LYS A 89 0.64 -9.19 -11.08
N ARG A 90 0.43 -7.87 -11.06
CA ARG A 90 0.91 -6.98 -9.99
C ARG A 90 -0.02 -6.94 -8.80
N SER A 91 -1.33 -7.06 -9.02
CA SER A 91 -2.35 -7.10 -7.97
C SER A 91 -3.49 -8.05 -8.34
N PRO A 92 -3.45 -9.31 -7.85
CA PRO A 92 -4.46 -10.31 -8.14
C PRO A 92 -5.88 -9.92 -7.69
N SER A 93 -6.00 -9.04 -6.68
CA SER A 93 -7.30 -8.57 -6.17
C SER A 93 -8.00 -7.58 -7.11
N ILE A 94 -7.26 -6.86 -7.96
CA ILE A 94 -7.81 -5.95 -8.99
C ILE A 94 -8.41 -6.75 -10.17
N ALA A 95 -8.04 -8.02 -10.33
CA ALA A 95 -8.52 -8.87 -11.42
C ALA A 95 -10.02 -9.18 -11.35
N VAL A 96 -10.57 -9.27 -10.14
CA VAL A 96 -11.90 -9.82 -9.90
C VAL A 96 -13.03 -8.92 -10.43
N PRO A 97 -12.99 -7.58 -10.29
CA PRO A 97 -14.10 -6.74 -10.76
C PRO A 97 -14.10 -6.48 -12.27
N LEU A 98 -12.93 -6.45 -12.92
CA LEU A 98 -12.80 -5.99 -14.31
C LEU A 98 -13.17 -7.05 -15.36
N ILE A 99 -13.11 -8.35 -15.02
CA ILE A 99 -13.48 -9.45 -15.94
C ILE A 99 -14.94 -9.34 -16.40
N HIS A 100 -15.83 -8.82 -15.54
CA HIS A 100 -17.25 -8.66 -15.84
C HIS A 100 -17.53 -7.62 -16.93
N HIS A 101 -16.63 -6.65 -17.12
CA HIS A 101 -16.78 -5.58 -18.11
C HIS A 101 -16.06 -5.84 -19.43
N ILE A 102 -15.27 -6.92 -19.53
CA ILE A 102 -14.46 -7.25 -20.73
C ILE A 102 -15.18 -8.22 -21.67
N LYS A 103 -16.29 -8.86 -21.26
CA LYS A 103 -17.08 -9.69 -22.17
C LYS A 103 -17.88 -8.81 -23.13
N PRO A 104 -17.70 -8.92 -24.47
CA PRO A 104 -18.56 -8.22 -25.40
C PRO A 104 -20.00 -8.76 -25.28
N PRO A 105 -21.03 -7.93 -25.53
CA PRO A 105 -22.40 -8.41 -25.59
C PRO A 105 -22.49 -9.53 -26.63
N ILE A 106 -23.00 -10.69 -26.19
CA ILE A 106 -23.33 -11.78 -27.10
C ILE A 106 -24.52 -11.29 -27.91
N HIS A 107 -24.28 -10.80 -29.12
CA HIS A 107 -25.36 -10.59 -30.06
C HIS A 107 -25.80 -11.96 -30.58
N PRO A 108 -27.05 -12.38 -30.34
CA PRO A 108 -27.58 -13.57 -31.01
C PRO A 108 -27.60 -13.29 -32.51
N LYS A 109 -27.00 -14.18 -33.30
CA LYS A 109 -27.15 -14.15 -34.76
C LYS A 109 -28.63 -14.39 -35.10
N ALA A 110 -29.21 -13.46 -35.86
CA ALA A 110 -30.48 -13.66 -36.55
C ALA A 110 -30.32 -14.65 -37.70
#